data_AF-A0A8J3UE32-F1
#
_entry.id   AF-A0A8J3UE32-F1
#
_cell.length_a   1.000
_cell.length_b   1.000
_cell.length_c   1.000
_cell.angle_alpha   90.00
_cell.angle_beta   90.00
_cell.angle_gamma   90.00
#
_symmetry.space_group_name_H-M   'P 1'
#
loop_
_entity.id
_entity.type
_entity.pdbx_description
1 polymer ?
#
loop_
_entity_poly.entity_id
_entity_poly.type
_entity_poly.pdbx_seq_one_letter_code
_entity_poly.pdbx_strand_id
1 'polypeptide(L)'
;MPARLPQGLPIGSDPGELREVSLDPSRPLPILVADQMLAVGPEDLEPYPYRADLPSLQIFLAELVADCPTREHAITRIRGAQAGFFLHGILLTVPALLGSCTGYGLIARLPHCDADRIRTAVAHPVHAAALATALLTGLNARILGNVRIDSLSEDGSTLAITVSVYDGANPSDQQLTYSIPSYGRSLLAAARTFHLLDGKQPTDLLLEDGIGRRNRRLIETARICALTVPSIAHGGTTGIRPWHGRTHCWIVGKPVHDARRIVVPGWEKADRESDRSNA
;
A
#
# COMPACT_ATOMS: atom_id res chain seq x y z
N MET A 1 25.13 -51.89 -14.11
CA MET A 1 24.19 -51.44 -13.08
C MET A 1 23.72 -50.03 -13.41
N PRO A 2 22.47 -49.84 -13.86
CA PRO A 2 21.93 -48.51 -14.11
C PRO A 2 21.20 -47.98 -12.86
N ALA A 3 21.36 -46.68 -12.62
CA ALA A 3 20.81 -45.94 -11.50
C ALA A 3 19.27 -45.90 -11.53
N ARG A 4 18.66 -46.13 -10.36
CA ARG A 4 17.22 -45.98 -10.14
C ARG A 4 16.86 -44.50 -10.00
N LEU A 5 16.03 -43.99 -10.90
CA LEU A 5 15.24 -42.77 -10.68
C LEU A 5 14.14 -43.07 -9.64
N PRO A 6 13.93 -42.24 -8.60
CA PRO A 6 12.71 -42.32 -7.82
C PRO A 6 11.56 -41.72 -8.63
N GLN A 7 10.59 -42.58 -8.91
CA GLN A 7 9.26 -42.27 -9.44
C GLN A 7 8.42 -41.53 -8.39
N GLY A 8 7.53 -40.64 -8.86
CA GLY A 8 6.31 -40.29 -8.14
C GLY A 8 6.16 -38.81 -7.75
N LEU A 9 5.82 -37.96 -8.72
CA LEU A 9 5.00 -36.78 -8.43
C LEU A 9 3.59 -37.27 -8.04
N PRO A 10 3.03 -36.91 -6.87
CA PRO A 10 1.62 -37.14 -6.63
C PRO A 10 0.82 -36.15 -7.47
N ILE A 11 0.22 -36.67 -8.54
CA ILE A 11 -0.89 -36.04 -9.25
C ILE A 11 -2.09 -36.08 -8.31
N GLY A 12 -2.51 -34.91 -7.83
CA GLY A 12 -3.69 -34.76 -6.97
C GLY A 12 -3.43 -33.84 -5.79
N SER A 13 -3.21 -32.56 -6.04
CA SER A 13 -3.34 -31.52 -5.01
C SER A 13 -4.65 -30.79 -5.23
N ASP A 14 -5.53 -30.95 -4.25
CA ASP A 14 -6.82 -30.28 -4.09
C ASP A 14 -6.69 -28.75 -4.32
N PRO A 15 -7.53 -28.08 -5.13
CA PRO A 15 -7.44 -26.63 -5.34
C PRO A 15 -7.74 -25.78 -4.08
N GLY A 16 -7.97 -26.41 -2.92
CA GLY A 16 -8.28 -25.77 -1.64
C GLY A 16 -7.11 -25.49 -0.69
N GLU A 17 -5.89 -25.99 -0.93
CA GLU A 17 -4.74 -25.80 -0.01
C GLU A 17 -3.56 -25.06 -0.66
N LEU A 18 -3.78 -23.84 -1.15
CA LEU A 18 -2.69 -22.88 -1.21
C LEU A 18 -2.52 -22.31 0.21
N ARG A 19 -1.81 -23.04 1.07
CA ARG A 19 -1.29 -22.46 2.31
C ARG A 19 -0.38 -21.31 1.92
N GLU A 20 -0.79 -20.10 2.26
CA GLU A 20 0.03 -18.90 2.17
C GLU A 20 1.35 -19.22 2.89
N VAL A 21 2.45 -19.35 2.13
CA VAL A 21 3.79 -19.38 2.73
C VAL A 21 4.00 -17.98 3.29
N SER A 22 3.54 -17.79 4.52
CA SER A 22 3.73 -16.57 5.28
C SER A 22 5.21 -16.48 5.59
N LEU A 23 5.93 -15.72 4.75
CA LEU A 23 7.29 -15.33 5.06
C LEU A 23 7.21 -14.42 6.27
N ASP A 24 7.75 -14.89 7.40
CA ASP A 24 7.89 -14.09 8.62
C ASP A 24 8.60 -12.78 8.25
N PRO A 25 7.93 -11.62 8.34
CA PRO A 25 8.47 -10.34 7.90
C PRO A 25 9.67 -9.88 8.75
N SER A 26 9.94 -10.56 9.86
CA SER A 26 11.03 -10.31 10.81
C SER A 26 12.28 -11.14 10.52
N ARG A 27 12.19 -12.13 9.62
CA ARG A 27 13.31 -13.01 9.28
C ARG A 27 13.87 -12.66 7.90
N PRO A 28 15.20 -12.62 7.72
CA PRO A 28 15.78 -12.62 6.38
C PRO A 28 15.30 -13.86 5.63
N LEU A 29 15.08 -13.74 4.32
CA LEU A 29 14.71 -14.90 3.50
C LEU A 29 15.76 -16.00 3.71
N PRO A 30 15.35 -17.28 3.89
CA PRO A 30 16.31 -18.37 3.92
C PRO A 30 17.16 -18.33 2.65
N ILE A 31 18.49 -18.43 2.78
CA ILE A 31 19.46 -18.40 1.65
C ILE A 31 19.04 -19.36 0.53
N LEU A 32 18.48 -20.52 0.87
CA LEU A 32 17.97 -21.52 -0.08
C LEU A 32 16.80 -21.05 -0.97
N VAL A 33 15.99 -20.09 -0.50
CA VAL A 33 14.91 -19.47 -1.30
C VAL A 33 15.49 -18.37 -2.19
N ALA A 34 16.45 -17.61 -1.67
CA ALA A 34 17.18 -16.59 -2.44
C ALA A 34 17.93 -17.20 -3.64
N ASP A 35 18.57 -18.35 -3.47
CA ASP A 35 19.27 -19.10 -4.53
C ASP A 35 18.34 -19.62 -5.65
N GLN A 36 17.04 -19.75 -5.38
CA GLN A 36 16.04 -20.17 -6.38
C GLN A 36 15.28 -18.98 -6.99
N MET A 37 15.53 -17.76 -6.53
CA MET A 37 14.99 -16.56 -7.16
C MET A 37 15.86 -16.20 -8.37
N LEU A 38 15.23 -16.02 -9.53
CA LEU A 38 15.85 -15.69 -10.82
C LEU A 38 16.48 -14.28 -10.88
N ALA A 39 16.81 -13.70 -9.73
CA ALA A 39 17.54 -12.45 -9.59
C ALA A 39 18.70 -12.71 -8.64
N VAL A 40 19.89 -12.94 -9.19
CA VAL A 40 21.15 -12.99 -8.44
C VAL A 40 21.92 -11.73 -8.79
N GLY A 41 22.05 -10.81 -7.82
CA GLY A 41 22.98 -9.68 -7.89
C GLY A 41 24.43 -10.11 -7.59
N PRO A 42 25.44 -9.34 -8.02
CA PRO A 42 26.85 -9.71 -7.86
C PRO A 42 27.30 -9.72 -6.39
N GLU A 43 28.40 -10.45 -6.15
CA GLU A 43 29.00 -10.76 -4.84
C GLU A 43 29.48 -9.52 -4.02
N ASP A 44 29.42 -8.32 -4.60
CA ASP A 44 30.03 -7.09 -4.06
C ASP A 44 29.06 -6.16 -3.28
N LEU A 45 27.82 -6.59 -3.02
CA LEU A 45 26.86 -5.83 -2.22
C LEU A 45 26.59 -6.59 -0.92
N GLU A 46 26.55 -5.87 0.22
CA GLU A 46 26.25 -6.41 1.55
C GLU A 46 25.11 -7.46 1.54
N PRO A 47 25.14 -8.49 2.41
CA PRO A 47 24.47 -9.75 2.18
C PRO A 47 22.98 -9.55 1.92
N TYR A 48 22.59 -9.77 0.67
CA TYR A 48 21.21 -9.86 0.26
C TYR A 48 20.50 -10.99 1.03
N PRO A 49 19.22 -10.82 1.36
CA PRO A 49 18.29 -9.78 0.91
C PRO A 49 18.07 -8.62 1.91
N TYR A 50 18.05 -7.38 1.42
CA TYR A 50 17.75 -6.18 2.21
C TYR A 50 16.28 -5.73 2.02
N ARG A 51 15.61 -5.37 3.12
CA ARG A 51 14.23 -4.87 3.11
C ARG A 51 14.23 -3.36 2.94
N ALA A 52 13.59 -2.86 1.87
CA ALA A 52 13.48 -1.42 1.63
C ALA A 52 12.39 -0.75 2.49
N ASP A 53 12.45 0.58 2.57
CA ASP A 53 11.64 1.42 3.46
C ASP A 53 10.13 1.22 3.28
N LEU A 54 9.42 1.01 4.39
CA LEU A 54 8.00 0.63 4.41
C LEU A 54 7.05 1.82 4.25
N PRO A 55 7.19 2.95 4.97
CA PRO A 55 6.38 4.15 4.75
C PRO A 55 6.39 4.64 3.31
N SER A 56 7.57 4.77 2.69
CA SER A 56 7.68 5.23 1.30
C SER A 56 6.99 4.29 0.32
N LEU A 57 7.13 2.98 0.51
CA LEU A 57 6.40 1.97 -0.27
C LEU A 57 4.88 2.10 -0.10
N GLN A 58 4.40 2.28 1.14
CA GLN A 58 2.97 2.42 1.43
C GLN A 58 2.38 3.66 0.76
N ILE A 59 3.08 4.80 0.80
CA ILE A 59 2.68 6.04 0.13
C ILE A 59 2.63 5.82 -1.39
N PHE A 60 3.69 5.27 -1.98
CA PHE A 60 3.74 4.97 -3.42
C PHE A 60 2.57 4.08 -3.86
N LEU A 61 2.32 3.00 -3.12
CA LEU A 61 1.23 2.07 -3.42
C LEU A 61 -0.15 2.68 -3.24
N ALA A 62 -0.32 3.56 -2.25
CA ALA A 62 -1.57 4.30 -2.07
C ALA A 62 -1.79 5.26 -3.26
N GLU A 63 -0.79 6.03 -3.65
CA GLU A 63 -0.89 6.97 -4.78
C GLU A 63 -1.14 6.25 -6.11
N LEU A 64 -0.47 5.11 -6.34
CA LEU A 64 -0.63 4.29 -7.53
C LEU A 64 -2.10 3.92 -7.80
N VAL A 65 -2.88 3.71 -6.74
CA VAL A 65 -4.27 3.23 -6.83
C VAL A 65 -5.32 4.28 -6.45
N ALA A 66 -4.93 5.51 -6.09
CA ALA A 66 -5.85 6.54 -5.60
C ALA A 66 -6.96 6.90 -6.58
N ASP A 67 -6.59 7.02 -7.86
CA ASP A 67 -7.52 7.42 -8.92
C ASP A 67 -8.11 6.23 -9.68
N CYS A 68 -7.98 5.00 -9.15
CA CYS A 68 -8.53 3.82 -9.80
C CYS A 68 -10.07 3.81 -9.74
N PRO A 69 -10.77 3.79 -10.90
CA PRO A 69 -12.23 3.84 -10.93
C PRO A 69 -12.87 2.53 -10.48
N THR A 70 -12.15 1.41 -10.57
CA THR A 70 -12.62 0.09 -10.16
C THR A 70 -11.54 -0.69 -9.42
N ARG A 71 -11.96 -1.76 -8.73
CA ARG A 71 -11.05 -2.67 -8.04
C ARG A 71 -10.11 -3.38 -9.01
N GLU A 72 -10.63 -3.77 -10.16
CA GLU A 72 -9.90 -4.45 -11.23
C GLU A 72 -8.79 -3.54 -11.76
N HIS A 73 -9.07 -2.25 -11.97
CA HIS A 73 -8.04 -1.26 -12.34
C HIS A 73 -6.93 -1.16 -11.29
N ALA A 74 -7.28 -1.13 -9.99
CA ALA A 74 -6.30 -1.10 -8.91
C ALA A 74 -5.44 -2.37 -8.90
N ILE A 75 -6.05 -3.55 -9.05
CA ILE A 75 -5.32 -4.83 -9.13
C ILE A 75 -4.36 -4.82 -10.33
N THR A 76 -4.81 -4.40 -11.50
CA THR A 76 -3.96 -4.30 -12.70
C THR A 76 -2.77 -3.39 -12.47
N ARG A 77 -2.97 -2.20 -11.88
CA ARG A 77 -1.86 -1.29 -11.54
C ARG A 77 -0.89 -1.89 -10.53
N ILE A 78 -1.38 -2.56 -9.49
CA ILE A 78 -0.53 -3.22 -8.49
C ILE A 78 0.31 -4.32 -9.14
N ARG A 79 -0.29 -5.17 -10.01
CA ARG A 79 0.46 -6.20 -10.74
C ARG A 79 1.48 -5.60 -11.71
N GLY A 80 1.13 -4.50 -12.38
CA GLY A 80 2.08 -3.74 -13.20
C GLY A 80 3.26 -3.19 -12.40
N ALA A 81 3.00 -2.64 -11.20
CA ALA A 81 4.05 -2.20 -10.29
C ALA A 81 4.93 -3.36 -9.83
N GLN A 82 4.37 -4.54 -9.52
CA GLN A 82 5.19 -5.71 -9.20
C GLN A 82 6.13 -6.10 -10.34
N ALA A 83 5.64 -6.10 -11.59
CA ALA A 83 6.47 -6.37 -12.75
C ALA A 83 7.56 -5.29 -12.93
N GLY A 84 7.21 -4.01 -12.76
CA GLY A 84 8.16 -2.90 -12.78
C GLY A 84 9.25 -3.04 -11.72
N PHE A 85 8.88 -3.23 -10.46
CA PHE A 85 9.83 -3.47 -9.36
C PHE A 85 10.78 -4.63 -9.67
N PHE A 86 10.25 -5.73 -10.22
CA PHE A 86 11.05 -6.88 -10.60
C PHE A 86 12.08 -6.54 -11.70
N LEU A 87 11.71 -5.72 -12.70
CA LEU A 87 12.65 -5.20 -13.70
C LEU A 87 13.75 -4.31 -13.11
N HIS A 88 13.55 -3.77 -11.91
CA HIS A 88 14.54 -3.01 -11.15
C HIS A 88 15.31 -3.86 -10.12
N GLY A 89 15.17 -5.19 -10.15
CA GLY A 89 15.83 -6.08 -9.19
C GLY A 89 15.22 -6.01 -7.78
N ILE A 90 13.96 -5.55 -7.67
CA ILE A 90 13.22 -5.45 -6.41
C ILE A 90 12.05 -6.42 -6.45
N LEU A 91 11.97 -7.32 -5.49
CA LEU A 91 10.82 -8.18 -5.28
C LEU A 91 9.78 -7.45 -4.44
N LEU A 92 8.70 -7.00 -5.09
CA LEU A 92 7.51 -6.49 -4.43
C LEU A 92 6.55 -7.64 -4.11
N THR A 93 6.48 -8.02 -2.83
CA THR A 93 5.53 -9.01 -2.33
C THR A 93 4.20 -8.30 -2.04
N VAL A 94 3.12 -8.79 -2.67
CA VAL A 94 1.73 -8.37 -2.38
C VAL A 94 0.88 -9.59 -2.11
N PRO A 95 -0.26 -9.46 -1.39
CA PRO A 95 -1.16 -10.59 -1.16
C PRO A 95 -1.54 -11.31 -2.46
N ALA A 96 -1.55 -12.65 -2.44
CA ALA A 96 -1.87 -13.45 -3.62
C ALA A 96 -3.29 -13.14 -4.14
N LEU A 97 -4.25 -13.00 -3.23
CA LEU A 97 -5.66 -12.74 -3.51
C LEU A 97 -6.03 -11.26 -3.24
N LEU A 98 -5.51 -10.33 -4.04
CA LEU A 98 -5.90 -8.91 -3.96
C LEU A 98 -7.42 -8.70 -4.12
N GLY A 99 -8.09 -9.59 -4.87
CA GLY A 99 -9.54 -9.61 -5.07
C GLY A 99 -10.37 -9.91 -3.81
N SER A 100 -9.77 -10.30 -2.69
CA SER A 100 -10.44 -10.42 -1.39
C SER A 100 -9.91 -9.44 -0.35
N CYS A 101 -8.82 -8.72 -0.64
CA CYS A 101 -8.19 -7.81 0.32
C CYS A 101 -8.92 -6.48 0.46
N THR A 102 -8.80 -5.87 1.64
CA THR A 102 -9.37 -4.56 1.96
C THR A 102 -8.31 -3.46 1.97
N GLY A 103 -8.77 -2.21 2.08
CA GLY A 103 -7.93 -1.02 2.12
C GLY A 103 -7.99 -0.20 0.82
N TYR A 104 -7.07 0.75 0.76
CA TYR A 104 -6.98 1.82 -0.23
C TYR A 104 -7.01 1.30 -1.68
N GLY A 105 -7.82 1.92 -2.54
CA GLY A 105 -7.97 1.58 -3.97
C GLY A 105 -8.73 0.28 -4.28
N LEU A 106 -8.84 -0.65 -3.34
CA LEU A 106 -9.57 -1.92 -3.54
C LEU A 106 -11.02 -1.82 -3.11
N ILE A 107 -11.24 -1.51 -1.83
CA ILE A 107 -12.57 -1.34 -1.23
C ILE A 107 -12.76 0.12 -0.79
N ALA A 108 -11.71 0.72 -0.23
CA ALA A 108 -11.71 2.09 0.25
C ALA A 108 -11.26 3.05 -0.84
N ARG A 109 -12.10 4.03 -1.18
CA ARG A 109 -11.86 5.02 -2.22
C ARG A 109 -12.53 6.32 -1.83
N LEU A 110 -11.86 7.43 -2.12
CA LEU A 110 -12.43 8.76 -2.08
C LEU A 110 -12.30 9.37 -3.49
N PRO A 111 -13.31 9.23 -4.36
CA PRO A 111 -13.35 9.92 -5.63
C PRO A 111 -13.38 11.45 -5.46
N HIS A 112 -12.87 12.18 -6.45
CA HIS A 112 -12.92 13.65 -6.46
C HIS A 112 -14.35 14.19 -6.26
N CYS A 113 -15.32 13.63 -6.97
CA CYS A 113 -16.73 14.04 -6.88
C CYS A 113 -17.36 13.78 -5.50
N ASP A 114 -16.89 12.77 -4.77
CA ASP A 114 -17.35 12.50 -3.41
C ASP A 114 -16.72 13.46 -2.41
N ALA A 115 -15.45 13.83 -2.60
CA ALA A 115 -14.79 14.88 -1.80
C ALA A 115 -15.48 16.24 -1.98
N ASP A 116 -15.85 16.60 -3.22
CA ASP A 116 -16.62 17.81 -3.51
C ASP A 116 -17.99 17.77 -2.82
N ARG A 117 -18.69 16.65 -2.92
CA ARG A 117 -19.99 16.47 -2.28
C ARG A 117 -19.92 16.65 -0.76
N ILE A 118 -18.91 16.05 -0.12
CA ILE A 118 -18.67 16.21 1.31
C ILE A 118 -18.45 17.70 1.65
N ARG A 119 -17.60 18.40 0.89
CA ARG A 119 -17.34 19.83 1.09
C ARG A 119 -18.61 20.68 1.00
N THR A 120 -19.51 20.35 0.07
CA THR A 120 -20.76 21.10 -0.13
C THR A 120 -21.86 20.77 0.88
N ALA A 121 -21.93 19.52 1.37
CA ALA A 121 -23.04 19.03 2.15
C ALA A 121 -22.79 19.02 3.68
N VAL A 122 -21.53 19.09 4.10
CA VAL A 122 -21.15 18.93 5.52
C VAL A 122 -20.49 20.21 6.03
N ALA A 123 -21.24 20.98 6.84
CA ALA A 123 -20.74 22.23 7.40
C ALA A 123 -19.66 22.03 8.48
N HIS A 124 -19.73 20.94 9.26
CA HIS A 124 -18.80 20.71 10.37
C HIS A 124 -17.50 20.05 9.88
N PRO A 125 -16.32 20.71 10.00
CA PRO A 125 -15.08 20.24 9.37
C PRO A 125 -14.63 18.87 9.90
N VAL A 126 -14.78 18.61 11.20
CA VAL A 126 -14.44 17.31 11.79
C VAL A 126 -15.34 16.17 11.27
N HIS A 127 -16.62 16.42 11.01
CA HIS A 127 -17.53 15.42 10.46
C HIS A 127 -17.15 15.10 9.01
N ALA A 128 -16.83 16.16 8.24
CA ALA A 128 -16.38 16.05 6.87
C ALA A 128 -15.07 15.25 6.76
N ALA A 129 -14.09 15.54 7.62
CA ALA A 129 -12.82 14.80 7.70
C ALA A 129 -12.99 13.35 8.16
N ALA A 130 -13.88 13.08 9.11
CA ALA A 130 -14.17 11.71 9.56
C ALA A 130 -14.75 10.86 8.43
N LEU A 131 -15.71 11.40 7.67
CA LEU A 131 -16.29 10.72 6.52
C LEU A 131 -15.25 10.53 5.40
N ALA A 132 -14.49 11.56 5.05
CA ALA A 132 -13.46 11.48 4.04
C ALA A 132 -12.41 10.41 4.39
N THR A 133 -11.91 10.41 5.63
CA THR A 133 -10.93 9.42 6.10
C THR A 133 -11.51 8.01 6.10
N ALA A 134 -12.78 7.83 6.46
CA ALA A 134 -13.44 6.52 6.43
C ALA A 134 -13.59 5.96 5.01
N LEU A 135 -13.92 6.81 4.04
CA LEU A 135 -13.99 6.44 2.63
C LEU A 135 -12.61 6.11 2.07
N LEU A 136 -11.61 6.95 2.41
CA LEU A 136 -10.24 6.85 1.94
C LEU A 136 -9.53 5.58 2.43
N THR A 137 -9.60 5.32 3.73
CA THR A 137 -8.83 4.25 4.38
C THR A 137 -9.60 2.94 4.46
N GLY A 138 -10.94 3.01 4.53
CA GLY A 138 -11.82 1.86 4.75
C GLY A 138 -11.67 1.26 6.14
N LEU A 139 -11.00 1.96 7.06
CA LEU A 139 -10.85 1.51 8.43
C LEU A 139 -12.17 1.65 9.19
N ASN A 140 -12.34 0.81 10.20
CA ASN A 140 -13.51 0.89 11.07
C ASN A 140 -13.42 2.13 11.96
N ALA A 141 -14.59 2.59 12.40
CA ALA A 141 -14.73 3.76 13.25
C ALA A 141 -13.98 3.67 14.60
N ARG A 142 -13.75 2.48 15.15
CA ARG A 142 -12.98 2.31 16.39
C ARG A 142 -11.52 2.70 16.19
N ILE A 143 -10.92 2.28 15.07
CA ILE A 143 -9.55 2.64 14.72
C ILE A 143 -9.47 4.13 14.40
N LEU A 144 -10.41 4.63 13.58
CA LEU A 144 -10.42 6.05 13.19
C LEU A 144 -10.64 6.98 14.38
N GLY A 145 -11.39 6.55 15.40
CA GLY A 145 -11.61 7.32 16.62
C GLY A 145 -10.35 7.58 17.43
N ASN A 146 -9.31 6.77 17.23
CA ASN A 146 -8.03 6.90 17.95
C ASN A 146 -6.98 7.70 17.15
N VAL A 147 -7.33 8.23 15.98
CA VAL A 147 -6.41 9.02 15.15
C VAL A 147 -6.17 10.37 15.83
N ARG A 148 -4.90 10.70 16.07
CA ARG A 148 -4.50 11.97 16.69
C ARG A 148 -4.32 13.08 15.65
N ILE A 149 -4.30 14.33 16.12
CA ILE A 149 -4.08 15.50 15.27
C ILE A 149 -2.65 15.48 14.70
N ASP A 150 -1.64 15.13 15.51
CA ASP A 150 -0.24 15.01 15.12
C ASP A 150 0.06 13.88 14.12
N SER A 151 -0.91 13.00 13.89
CA SER A 151 -0.79 11.89 12.94
C SER A 151 -0.96 12.33 11.49
N LEU A 152 -1.51 13.53 11.27
CA LEU A 152 -1.63 14.15 9.96
C LEU A 152 -0.37 15.00 9.68
N SER A 153 0.32 14.74 8.56
CA SER A 153 1.49 15.53 8.19
C SER A 153 1.17 17.03 8.05
N GLU A 154 2.17 17.88 8.23
CA GLU A 154 2.00 19.34 8.23
C GLU A 154 1.31 19.85 6.94
N ASP A 155 1.68 19.30 5.79
CA ASP A 155 1.08 19.60 4.48
C ASP A 155 -0.26 18.87 4.23
N GLY A 156 -0.68 18.00 5.13
CA GLY A 156 -1.88 17.18 5.03
C GLY A 156 -1.84 16.14 3.92
N SER A 157 -0.65 15.80 3.39
CA SER A 157 -0.49 14.81 2.33
C SER A 157 -0.48 13.37 2.84
N THR A 158 -0.16 13.14 4.11
CA THR A 158 -0.11 11.80 4.69
C THR A 158 -0.78 11.72 6.04
N LEU A 159 -1.33 10.55 6.34
CA LEU A 159 -1.94 10.22 7.63
C LEU A 159 -1.39 8.91 8.16
N ALA A 160 -0.70 8.96 9.29
CA ALA A 160 -0.21 7.78 9.98
C ALA A 160 -1.28 7.25 10.94
N ILE A 161 -1.66 5.98 10.83
CA ILE A 161 -2.68 5.38 11.69
C ILE A 161 -2.12 4.10 12.31
N THR A 162 -2.14 4.02 13.63
CA THR A 162 -1.84 2.79 14.35
C THR A 162 -3.05 1.87 14.29
N VAL A 163 -2.84 0.69 13.70
CA VAL A 163 -3.84 -0.37 13.64
C VAL A 163 -3.40 -1.52 14.54
N SER A 164 -4.31 -1.99 15.37
CA SER A 164 -4.10 -3.24 16.12
C SER A 164 -4.46 -4.40 15.21
N VAL A 165 -3.47 -5.21 14.85
CA VAL A 165 -3.60 -6.38 13.98
C VAL A 165 -3.49 -7.63 14.83
N TYR A 166 -4.35 -8.61 14.57
CA TYR A 166 -4.23 -9.92 15.17
C TYR A 166 -3.39 -10.80 14.25
N ASP A 167 -2.21 -11.20 14.70
CA ASP A 167 -1.42 -12.25 14.07
C ASP A 167 -1.47 -13.49 14.97
N GLY A 168 -2.39 -14.40 14.66
CA GLY A 168 -2.75 -15.50 15.56
C GLY A 168 -3.35 -15.00 16.87
N ALA A 169 -2.74 -15.37 18.00
CA ALA A 169 -3.22 -15.02 19.34
C ALA A 169 -2.66 -13.71 19.90
N ASN A 170 -1.67 -13.10 19.25
CA ASN A 170 -0.97 -11.93 19.77
C ASN A 170 -1.41 -10.65 19.03
N PRO A 171 -2.07 -9.69 19.71
CA PRO A 171 -2.29 -8.39 19.13
C PRO A 171 -0.95 -7.65 18.99
N SER A 172 -0.67 -7.11 17.80
CA SER A 172 0.46 -6.23 17.55
C SER A 172 -0.04 -4.91 16.97
N ASP A 173 0.51 -3.81 17.48
CA ASP A 173 0.25 -2.49 16.92
C ASP A 173 1.19 -2.24 15.76
N GLN A 174 0.62 -1.88 14.61
CA GLN A 174 1.36 -1.51 13.43
C GLN A 174 0.96 -0.11 12.98
N GLN A 175 1.95 0.73 12.72
CA GLN A 175 1.72 2.01 12.06
C GLN A 175 1.58 1.82 10.56
N LEU A 176 0.52 2.35 9.98
CA LEU A 176 0.26 2.39 8.55
C LEU A 176 0.19 3.83 8.08
N THR A 177 0.87 4.15 6.99
CA THR A 177 0.84 5.48 6.40
C THR A 177 -0.06 5.48 5.17
N TYR A 178 -1.02 6.40 5.14
CA TYR A 178 -1.94 6.60 4.03
C TYR A 178 -1.59 7.89 3.30
N SER A 179 -1.49 7.84 1.97
CA SER A 179 -1.44 9.06 1.14
C SER A 179 -2.85 9.65 1.02
N ILE A 180 -2.94 10.97 1.12
CA ILE A 180 -4.16 11.75 0.98
C ILE A 180 -4.11 12.47 -0.37
N PRO A 181 -5.06 12.15 -1.29
CA PRO A 181 -5.17 12.84 -2.57
C PRO A 181 -5.39 14.34 -2.37
N SER A 182 -4.86 15.15 -3.28
CA SER A 182 -4.92 16.62 -3.21
C SER A 182 -6.32 17.17 -2.89
N TYR A 183 -7.35 16.60 -3.51
CA TYR A 183 -8.75 17.01 -3.33
C TYR A 183 -9.36 16.64 -1.97
N GLY A 184 -8.73 15.75 -1.20
CA GLY A 184 -9.12 15.34 0.16
C GLY A 184 -8.33 16.06 1.26
N ARG A 185 -7.16 16.64 0.94
CA ARG A 185 -6.27 17.28 1.94
C ARG A 185 -6.96 18.44 2.66
N SER A 186 -7.73 19.24 1.94
CA SER A 186 -8.45 20.39 2.50
C SER A 186 -9.47 19.98 3.57
N LEU A 187 -10.10 18.81 3.44
CA LEU A 187 -11.06 18.30 4.42
C LEU A 187 -10.38 17.99 5.76
N LEU A 188 -9.24 17.29 5.73
CA LEU A 188 -8.49 16.95 6.94
C LEU A 188 -7.78 18.17 7.53
N ALA A 189 -7.21 19.04 6.68
CA ALA A 189 -6.61 20.29 7.11
C ALA A 189 -7.63 21.18 7.84
N ALA A 190 -8.86 21.29 7.32
CA ALA A 190 -9.92 22.06 7.97
C ALA A 190 -10.28 21.51 9.37
N ALA A 191 -10.31 20.19 9.55
CA ALA A 191 -10.54 19.58 10.86
C ALA A 191 -9.40 19.85 11.84
N ARG A 192 -8.15 19.77 11.39
CA ARG A 192 -6.98 20.15 12.21
C ARG A 192 -7.06 21.62 12.62
N THR A 193 -7.27 22.52 11.67
CA THR A 193 -7.38 23.96 11.94
C THR A 193 -8.52 24.25 12.92
N PHE A 194 -9.68 23.61 12.76
CA PHE A 194 -10.79 23.74 13.70
C PHE A 194 -10.40 23.35 15.13
N HIS A 195 -9.77 22.19 15.32
CA HIS A 195 -9.32 21.75 16.65
C HIS A 195 -8.26 22.65 17.26
N LEU A 196 -7.31 23.14 16.45
CA LEU A 196 -6.28 24.07 16.94
C LEU A 196 -6.87 25.41 17.38
N LEU A 197 -7.89 25.90 16.67
CA LEU A 197 -8.64 27.11 17.06
C LEU A 197 -9.49 26.89 18.33
N ASP A 198 -9.97 25.66 18.55
CA ASP A 198 -10.68 25.24 19.76
C ASP A 198 -9.73 24.99 20.96
N GLY A 199 -8.41 25.18 20.78
CA GLY A 199 -7.41 25.04 21.84
C GLY A 199 -6.97 23.59 22.11
N LYS A 200 -7.33 22.63 21.26
CA LYS A 200 -6.88 21.24 21.38
C LYS A 200 -5.38 21.10 21.12
N GLN A 201 -4.79 20.12 21.78
CA GLN A 201 -3.38 19.78 21.67
C GLN A 201 -3.13 18.80 20.51
N PRO A 202 -1.92 18.75 19.93
CA PRO A 202 -1.59 17.81 18.85
C PRO A 202 -1.82 16.32 19.20
N THR A 203 -1.75 15.98 20.48
CA THR A 203 -2.00 14.62 20.99
C THR A 203 -3.48 14.24 21.08
N ASP A 204 -4.38 15.21 20.92
CA ASP A 204 -5.83 14.99 20.99
C ASP A 204 -6.35 14.32 19.71
N LEU A 205 -7.58 13.79 19.79
CA LEU A 205 -8.18 12.99 18.74
C LEU A 205 -8.75 13.86 17.61
N LEU A 206 -8.29 13.60 16.39
CA LEU A 206 -8.65 14.33 15.18
C LEU A 206 -10.09 14.05 14.74
N LEU A 207 -10.53 12.79 14.81
CA LEU A 207 -11.77 12.32 14.15
C LEU A 207 -12.87 11.86 15.12
N GLU A 208 -12.57 11.74 16.41
CA GLU A 208 -13.49 11.17 17.42
C GLU A 208 -14.87 11.84 17.39
N ASP A 209 -14.88 13.17 17.41
CA ASP A 209 -16.13 13.96 17.39
C ASP A 209 -16.94 13.75 16.12
N GLY A 210 -16.28 13.56 14.97
CA GLY A 210 -16.94 13.30 13.69
C GLY A 210 -17.49 11.89 13.55
N ILE A 211 -16.94 10.94 14.30
CA ILE A 211 -17.41 9.56 14.35
C ILE A 211 -18.63 9.45 15.27
N GLY A 212 -18.52 10.06 16.46
CA GLY A 212 -19.54 10.06 17.49
C GLY A 212 -19.78 8.68 18.12
N ARG A 213 -20.60 8.65 19.18
CA ARG A 213 -20.91 7.40 19.90
C ARG A 213 -21.57 6.38 18.97
N ARG A 214 -21.05 5.14 18.97
CA ARG A 214 -21.53 4.03 18.14
C ARG A 214 -21.63 4.38 16.64
N ASN A 215 -20.72 5.21 16.15
CA ASN A 215 -20.60 5.61 14.75
C ASN A 215 -21.78 6.43 14.21
N ARG A 216 -22.65 6.95 15.10
CA ARG A 216 -23.91 7.60 14.69
C ARG A 216 -23.67 8.83 13.82
N ARG A 217 -22.72 9.69 14.19
CA ARG A 217 -22.42 10.91 13.42
C ARG A 217 -21.80 10.58 12.07
N LEU A 218 -20.94 9.58 12.00
CA LEU A 218 -20.38 9.09 10.73
C LEU A 218 -21.49 8.58 9.79
N ILE A 219 -22.41 7.75 10.30
CA ILE A 219 -23.53 7.20 9.51
C ILE A 219 -24.46 8.31 9.04
N GLU A 220 -24.78 9.27 9.90
CA GLU A 220 -25.64 10.40 9.56
C GLU A 220 -25.00 11.30 8.50
N THR A 221 -23.71 11.63 8.66
CA THR A 221 -22.95 12.43 7.69
C THR A 221 -22.87 11.72 6.34
N ALA A 222 -22.63 10.40 6.33
CA ALA A 222 -22.63 9.61 5.11
C ALA A 222 -23.99 9.62 4.41
N ARG A 223 -25.09 9.54 5.19
CA ARG A 223 -26.46 9.64 4.65
C ARG A 223 -26.75 11.00 4.03
N ILE A 224 -26.35 12.09 4.67
CA ILE A 224 -26.49 13.46 4.15
C ILE A 224 -25.79 13.58 2.79
N CYS A 225 -24.59 13.00 2.66
CA CYS A 225 -23.85 12.99 1.40
C CYS A 225 -24.34 11.94 0.38
N ALA A 226 -25.31 11.08 0.74
CA ALA A 226 -25.69 9.91 -0.03
C ALA A 226 -24.49 9.00 -0.40
N LEU A 227 -23.59 8.77 0.55
CA LEU A 227 -22.39 7.94 0.40
C LEU A 227 -22.48 6.67 1.25
N THR A 228 -21.86 5.60 0.75
CA THR A 228 -21.75 4.34 1.49
C THR A 228 -20.35 4.23 2.08
N VAL A 229 -20.25 4.06 3.41
CA VAL A 229 -18.96 3.88 4.09
C VAL A 229 -18.52 2.42 3.99
N PRO A 230 -17.36 2.11 3.39
CA PRO A 230 -16.94 0.74 3.15
C PRO A 230 -16.83 -0.10 4.41
N SER A 231 -16.32 0.47 5.50
CA SER A 231 -16.15 -0.24 6.78
C SER A 231 -17.47 -0.58 7.47
N ILE A 232 -18.56 0.11 7.13
CA ILE A 232 -19.90 -0.19 7.65
C ILE A 232 -20.59 -1.22 6.74
N ALA A 233 -20.50 -1.06 5.43
CA ALA A 233 -21.14 -1.96 4.46
C ALA A 233 -20.55 -3.38 4.46
N HIS A 234 -19.25 -3.53 4.74
CA HIS A 234 -18.56 -4.82 4.68
C HIS A 234 -18.29 -5.42 6.08
N GLY A 235 -19.04 -5.01 7.11
CA GLY A 235 -18.96 -5.60 8.45
C GLY A 235 -17.71 -5.28 9.27
N GLY A 236 -16.89 -4.32 8.82
CA GLY A 236 -15.66 -3.90 9.48
C GLY A 236 -14.56 -4.96 9.43
N THR A 237 -13.40 -4.64 8.85
CA THR A 237 -12.22 -5.52 8.93
C THR A 237 -11.51 -5.36 10.27
N THR A 238 -12.21 -5.64 11.36
CA THR A 238 -11.61 -5.68 12.69
C THR A 238 -10.54 -6.78 12.69
N GLY A 239 -9.28 -6.38 12.83
CA GLY A 239 -8.14 -7.31 12.93
C GLY A 239 -7.51 -7.74 11.60
N ILE A 240 -8.14 -7.49 10.45
CA ILE A 240 -7.54 -7.82 9.15
C ILE A 240 -6.75 -6.62 8.64
N ARG A 241 -5.44 -6.84 8.44
CA ARG A 241 -4.51 -5.84 7.91
C ARG A 241 -4.90 -5.46 6.47
N PRO A 242 -4.99 -4.16 6.12
CA PRO A 242 -5.21 -3.74 4.74
C PRO A 242 -4.04 -4.20 3.86
N TRP A 243 -4.29 -4.34 2.56
CA TRP A 243 -3.35 -5.01 1.64
C TRP A 243 -1.96 -4.36 1.62
N HIS A 244 -1.86 -3.02 1.64
CA HIS A 244 -0.57 -2.29 1.64
C HIS A 244 0.19 -2.41 2.96
N GLY A 245 -0.48 -2.79 4.06
CA GLY A 245 0.20 -3.16 5.31
C GLY A 245 0.83 -4.56 5.24
N ARG A 246 0.38 -5.39 4.30
CA ARG A 246 0.86 -6.76 4.02
C ARG A 246 1.89 -6.79 2.88
N THR A 247 2.25 -5.64 2.32
CA THR A 247 3.25 -5.57 1.25
C THR A 247 4.65 -5.38 1.80
N HIS A 248 5.61 -6.05 1.17
CA HIS A 248 7.02 -5.98 1.50
C HIS A 248 7.82 -5.80 0.21
N CYS A 249 8.94 -5.10 0.30
CA CYS A 249 9.89 -5.00 -0.81
C CYS A 249 11.27 -5.52 -0.38
N TRP A 250 11.86 -6.33 -1.23
CA TRP A 250 13.19 -6.90 -1.03
C TRP A 250 14.05 -6.57 -2.24
N ILE A 251 15.24 -6.03 -2.02
CA ILE A 251 16.20 -5.91 -3.12
C ILE A 251 16.80 -7.31 -3.33
N VAL A 252 16.66 -7.84 -4.54
CA VAL A 252 17.07 -9.20 -4.90
C VAL A 252 18.12 -9.23 -6.02
N GLY A 253 18.33 -8.14 -6.75
CA GLY A 253 19.36 -8.09 -7.79
C GLY A 253 19.57 -6.71 -8.40
N LYS A 254 20.36 -6.65 -9.47
CA LYS A 254 20.56 -5.42 -10.25
C LYS A 254 19.36 -5.16 -11.19
N PRO A 255 19.08 -3.89 -11.51
CA PRO A 255 18.08 -3.54 -12.53
C PRO A 255 18.42 -4.18 -13.89
N VAL A 256 17.41 -4.79 -14.53
CA VAL A 256 17.57 -5.50 -15.81
C VAL A 256 17.93 -4.54 -16.96
N HIS A 257 17.55 -3.27 -16.85
CA HIS A 257 17.79 -2.23 -17.86
C HIS A 257 19.10 -1.46 -17.66
N ASP A 258 19.91 -1.79 -16.64
CA ASP A 258 21.27 -1.27 -16.50
C ASP A 258 22.26 -1.91 -17.50
N ALA A 259 21.73 -2.69 -18.45
CA ALA A 259 22.42 -3.25 -19.61
C ALA A 259 22.90 -2.20 -20.64
N ARG A 260 23.02 -0.92 -20.27
CA ARG A 260 23.81 0.07 -21.01
C ARG A 260 25.25 0.13 -20.52
N ARG A 261 25.91 -1.01 -20.67
CA ARG A 261 27.18 -1.13 -21.40
C ARG A 261 27.34 -2.56 -21.91
N ILE A 262 26.33 -3.09 -22.59
CA ILE A 262 26.60 -4.14 -23.58
C ILE A 262 27.28 -3.43 -24.75
N VAL A 263 28.60 -3.28 -24.67
CA VAL A 263 29.43 -3.03 -25.84
C VAL A 263 29.23 -4.24 -26.73
N VAL A 264 28.44 -4.09 -27.78
CA VAL A 264 28.35 -5.11 -28.83
C VAL A 264 29.71 -5.09 -29.53
N PRO A 265 30.52 -6.15 -29.46
CA PRO A 265 31.81 -6.17 -30.13
C PRO A 265 31.57 -6.12 -31.64
N GLY A 266 31.91 -4.98 -32.27
CA GLY A 266 31.79 -4.83 -33.73
C GLY A 266 31.22 -3.51 -34.23
N TRP A 267 30.57 -2.70 -33.40
CA TRP A 267 30.03 -1.40 -33.84
C TRP A 267 31.01 -0.21 -33.73
N GLU A 268 32.20 -0.40 -33.15
CA GLU A 268 33.22 0.66 -33.02
C GLU A 268 33.87 1.10 -34.36
N LYS A 269 33.58 0.42 -35.47
CA LYS A 269 34.11 0.80 -36.78
C LYS A 269 33.27 1.84 -37.54
N ALA A 270 31.98 2.00 -37.21
CA ALA A 270 31.12 2.93 -37.94
C ALA A 270 31.41 4.40 -37.58
N ASP A 271 31.76 4.69 -36.32
CA ASP A 271 31.99 6.08 -35.87
C ASP A 271 33.38 6.62 -36.22
N ARG A 272 34.38 5.75 -36.50
CA ARG A 272 35.75 6.20 -36.84
C ARG A 272 35.95 6.49 -38.34
N GLU A 273 35.03 6.10 -39.20
CA GLU A 273 35.12 6.32 -40.65
C GLU A 273 34.39 7.61 -41.09
N SER A 274 33.46 8.11 -40.26
CA SER A 274 32.82 9.41 -40.48
C SER A 274 33.72 10.60 -40.12
N ASP A 275 34.71 10.42 -39.23
CA ASP A 275 35.67 11.46 -38.84
C ASP A 275 36.91 11.56 -39.74
N ARG A 276 37.15 10.58 -40.62
CA ARG A 276 38.29 10.62 -41.58
C ARG A 276 37.93 11.16 -42.96
N SER A 277 36.67 11.52 -43.18
CA SER A 277 36.18 12.03 -44.45
C SER A 277 36.10 13.57 -44.51
N ASN A 278 36.54 14.26 -43.44
CA ASN A 278 36.51 15.72 -43.31
C ASN A 278 37.89 16.32 -42.90
N ALA A 279 38.99 15.61 -43.16
CA ALA A 279 40.35 16.12 -42.97
C ALA A 279 41.14 16.03 -44.28
#